data_AF-A0A4R9PYW1-F1
#
_entry.id   AF-A0A4R9PYW1-F1
#
_cell.length_a   1.000
_cell.length_b   1.000
_cell.length_c   1.000
_cell.angle_alpha   90.00
_cell.angle_beta   90.00
_cell.angle_gamma   90.00
#
_symmetry.space_group_name_H-M   'P 1'
#
loop_
_entity.id
_entity.type
_entity.pdbx_description
1 polymer ?
#
loop_
_entity_poly.entity_id
_entity_poly.type
_entity_poly.pdbx_seq_one_letter_code
_entity_poly.pdbx_strand_id
1 'polypeptide(L)' 'MKYVLLVYGEEKDLYALTPKRAARLDADSLAYDRELERQGKLIIAQALQSVKTSKS' A
#
# COMPACT_ATOMS: atom_id res chain seq x y z
N MET A 1 -2.57 11.73 -19.00
CA MET A 1 -3.53 10.61 -18.81
C MET A 1 -3.44 10.12 -17.38
N LYS A 2 -4.56 9.70 -16.77
CA LYS A 2 -4.62 9.25 -15.37
C LYS A 2 -4.92 7.74 -15.34
N TYR A 3 -4.36 7.03 -14.37
CA TYR A 3 -4.49 5.58 -14.23
C TYR A 3 -4.84 5.22 -12.80
N VAL A 4 -5.59 4.14 -12.64
CA VAL A 4 -5.87 3.53 -11.33
C VAL A 4 -5.09 2.22 -11.29
N LEU A 5 -4.23 2.07 -10.29
CA LEU A 5 -3.44 0.86 -10.07
C LEU A 5 -4.04 0.10 -8.88
N LEU A 6 -4.70 -1.01 -9.18
CA LEU A 6 -5.23 -1.91 -8.16
C LEU A 6 -4.14 -2.90 -7.76
N VAL A 7 -3.68 -2.80 -6.52
CA VAL A 7 -2.67 -3.70 -5.96
C VAL A 7 -3.39 -4.84 -5.24
N TYR A 8 -3.23 -6.06 -5.75
CA TYR A 8 -3.81 -7.26 -5.18
C TYR A 8 -2.78 -8.02 -4.36
N GLY A 9 -3.19 -8.58 -3.23
CA GLY A 9 -2.36 -9.39 -2.36
C GLY A 9 -3.19 -10.34 -1.50
N GLU A 10 -2.58 -11.44 -1.09
CA GLU A 10 -3.17 -12.40 -0.16
C GLU A 10 -3.05 -11.88 1.27
N GLU A 11 -4.19 -11.56 1.89
CA GLU A 11 -4.22 -10.92 3.23
C GLU A 11 -3.53 -11.77 4.30
N LYS A 12 -3.65 -13.09 4.20
CA LYS A 12 -3.00 -14.05 5.11
C LYS A 12 -1.47 -13.92 5.10
N ASP A 13 -0.89 -13.59 3.95
CA ASP A 13 0.57 -13.52 3.79
C ASP A 13 1.10 -12.19 4.35
N LEU A 14 0.30 -11.12 4.27
CA LEU A 14 0.57 -9.85 4.94
C LEU A 14 0.55 -10.02 6.47
N TYR A 15 -0.43 -10.73 7.02
CA TYR A 15 -0.48 -11.01 8.46
C TYR A 15 0.59 -11.99 8.94
N ALA A 16 1.10 -12.85 8.06
CA ALA A 16 2.19 -13.76 8.38
C ALA A 16 3.57 -13.05 8.45
N LEU A 17 3.64 -11.77 8.06
CA LEU A 17 4.88 -11.00 8.18
C LEU A 17 5.26 -10.79 9.65
N THR A 18 6.54 -11.03 9.95
CA THR A 18 7.11 -10.55 11.22
C THR A 18 6.95 -9.02 11.31
N PRO A 19 6.80 -8.44 12.51
CA PRO A 19 6.65 -6.99 12.68
C PRO A 19 7.74 -6.17 11.95
N LYS A 20 8.99 -6.65 11.97
CA LYS A 20 10.11 -6.00 11.25
C LYS A 20 9.92 -5.97 9.74
N ARG A 21 9.36 -7.03 9.16
CA ARG A 21 9.09 -7.12 7.71
C ARG A 21 7.87 -6.28 7.32
N ALA A 22 6.83 -6.25 8.15
CA ALA A 22 5.68 -5.37 7.95
C ALA A 22 6.11 -3.89 7.98
N ALA A 23 6.85 -3.48 9.01
CA ALA A 23 7.34 -2.10 9.12
C ALA A 23 8.26 -1.71 7.94
N ARG A 24 9.06 -2.65 7.43
CA ARG A 24 9.87 -2.42 6.22
C ARG A 24 8.99 -2.26 4.98
N LEU A 25 7.98 -3.10 4.80
CA LEU A 25 7.06 -3.00 3.68
C LEU A 25 6.35 -1.64 3.67
N ASP A 26 5.87 -1.18 4.82
CA ASP A 26 5.25 0.14 4.98
C ASP A 26 6.23 1.27 4.63
N ALA A 27 7.47 1.18 5.12
CA ALA A 27 8.50 2.18 4.84
C ALA A 27 8.88 2.24 3.35
N ASP A 28 9.05 1.08 2.71
CA ASP A 28 9.39 0.97 1.29
C ASP A 28 8.24 1.50 0.42
N SER A 29 6.98 1.22 0.78
CA SER A 29 5.80 1.76 0.09
C SER A 29 5.74 3.29 0.18
N LEU A 30 5.88 3.85 1.39
CA LEU A 30 5.84 5.30 1.61
C LEU A 30 7.00 6.02 0.93
N ALA A 31 8.18 5.40 0.86
CA ALA A 31 9.32 5.97 0.14
C ALA A 31 9.04 6.08 -1.37
N TYR A 32 8.37 5.08 -1.95
CA TYR A 32 7.99 5.11 -3.36
C TYR A 32 6.90 6.15 -3.65
N ASP A 33 5.90 6.27 -2.77
CA ASP A 33 4.86 7.30 -2.89
C ASP A 33 5.48 8.71 -2.89
N ARG A 34 6.43 8.99 -1.99
CA ARG A 34 7.16 10.27 -1.95
C ARG A 34 7.94 10.54 -3.22
N GLU A 35 8.54 9.52 -3.82
CA GLU A 35 9.27 9.67 -5.07
C GLU A 35 8.31 9.97 -6.23
N LEU A 36 7.15 9.32 -6.29
CA LEU A 36 6.11 9.62 -7.28
C LEU A 36 5.52 11.03 -7.09
N GLU A 37 5.35 11.46 -5.85
CA GLU A 37 4.93 12.82 -5.51
C GLU A 37 5.96 13.85 -5.98
N ARG A 38 7.24 13.62 -5.69
CA ARG A 38 8.35 14.48 -6.14
C ARG A 38 8.42 14.60 -7.67
N GLN A 39 8.04 13.55 -8.38
CA GLN A 39 7.96 13.54 -9.85
C GLN A 39 6.66 14.15 -10.41
N GLY A 40 5.71 14.55 -9.56
CA GLY A 40 4.39 15.05 -9.98
C GLY A 40 3.51 13.97 -10.61
N LYS A 41 3.77 12.70 -10.32
CA LYS A 41 3.08 11.53 -10.88
C LYS A 41 2.05 10.92 -9.92
N LEU A 42 2.18 11.17 -8.62
CA LEU A 42 1.23 10.69 -7.63
C LEU A 42 -0.05 11.53 -7.65
N ILE A 43 -1.20 10.86 -7.78
CA ILE A 43 -2.52 11.48 -7.60
C ILE A 43 -3.06 11.11 -6.22
N ILE A 44 -3.08 9.82 -5.91
CA ILE A 44 -3.49 9.26 -4.63
C ILE A 44 -2.87 7.87 -4.46
N ALA A 45 -2.46 7.54 -3.23
CA ALA A 45 -2.13 6.19 -2.79
C ALA A 45 -2.81 5.96 -1.44
N GLN A 46 -3.50 4.83 -1.30
CA GLN A 46 -4.21 4.48 -0.08
C GLN A 46 -4.22 2.98 0.13
N ALA A 47 -3.75 2.54 1.29
CA ALA A 47 -3.95 1.18 1.76
C ALA A 47 -5.42 0.98 2.16
N LEU A 48 -6.05 -0.06 1.64
CA LEU A 48 -7.42 -0.42 1.98
C LEU A 48 -7.45 -1.21 3.28
N GLN A 49 -8.54 -1.07 4.03
CA GLN A 49 -8.80 -1.91 5.19
C GLN A 49 -9.11 -3.36 4.76
N SER A 50 -8.94 -4.29 5.70
CA SER A 50 -9.33 -5.69 5.51
C SER A 50 -10.73 -5.83 4.94
N VAL A 51 -10.91 -6.73 3.97
CA VAL A 51 -12.24 -7.08 3.43
C VAL A 51 -13.20 -7.62 4.50
N LYS A 52 -12.67 -8.09 5.63
CA LYS A 52 -13.47 -8.57 6.77
C LYS A 52 -14.03 -7.43 7.60
N THR A 53 -13.35 -6.29 7.65
CA THR A 53 -13.74 -5.13 8.47
C THR A 53 -14.33 -3.99 7.64
N SER A 54 -14.24 -4.04 6.31
CA SER A 54 -14.60 -2.94 5.41
C SER A 54 -16.11 -2.74 5.16
N LYS A 55 -16.99 -3.58 5.73
CA LYS A 55 -18.44 -3.55 5.48
C LYS A 55 -19.25 -2.76 6.51
N SER A 56 -18.60 -1.95 7.36
CA SER A 56 -19.30 -1.20 8.39
C SER A 56 -19.77 0.17 7.93
#